data_AF-A0A959KV81-F1
#
_entry.id   AF-A0A959KV81-F1
#
_cell.length_a   1.000
_cell.length_b   1.000
_cell.length_c   1.000
_cell.angle_alpha   90.00
_cell.angle_beta   90.00
_cell.angle_gamma   90.00
#
_symmetry.space_group_name_H-M   'P 1'
#
loop_
_entity.id
_entity.type
_entity.pdbx_description
1 polymer ?
#
loop_
_entity_poly.entity_id
_entity_poly.type
_entity_poly.pdbx_seq_one_letter_code
_entity_poly.pdbx_strand_id
1 'polypeptide(L)'
;DNDPDDAYGHGTNVAGIATASGNNGIGYAGVDWNCTLMPLKILDDNDFGFYTWWAEAIYFAVDHGARVLNMSVGGSGFSSTLEDAVDYAHLNGTTVVVSMMNTNSNTPYYPAAYQSTIAVGSTSPDDTRTVPFPWSASSGSNYGAHIDVVAPGNYMYGLHYLNNNNYDTYWAGTSQATPLVTGLCALLLAQDPSLGPEDLRTILHDTAEDQVGLPSEDTPGFDIYYGYGRINALEALSPTIQSTSDRQWEEMKLFPNPLPSGQKVVSVQLPDNDSGEYLLSLSTADGRLIRQSRQALFGTTEVEVGALAPGTYFLQIEQGARRFRAALAVH
;
A
#
# COMPACT_ATOMS: atom_id res chain seq x y z
N ASP A 1 -12.57 -12.47 17.30
CA ASP A 1 -13.11 -13.83 17.46
C ASP A 1 -11.95 -14.76 17.74
N ASN A 2 -12.07 -15.70 18.69
CA ASN A 2 -11.04 -16.72 18.93
C ASN A 2 -11.26 -18.00 18.10
N ASP A 3 -12.37 -18.06 17.37
CA ASP A 3 -12.68 -19.09 16.40
C ASP A 3 -12.91 -18.41 15.03
N PRO A 4 -11.88 -18.28 14.18
CA PRO A 4 -11.99 -17.53 12.93
C PRO A 4 -12.62 -18.34 11.78
N ASP A 5 -13.41 -19.37 12.08
CA ASP A 5 -14.08 -20.21 11.08
C ASP A 5 -14.93 -19.36 10.12
N ASP A 6 -14.75 -19.62 8.82
CA ASP A 6 -15.44 -18.91 7.75
C ASP A 6 -16.79 -19.56 7.47
N ALA A 7 -17.87 -18.87 7.85
CA ALA A 7 -19.24 -19.32 7.64
C ALA A 7 -19.84 -18.87 6.29
N TYR A 8 -19.15 -18.01 5.53
CA TYR A 8 -19.68 -17.40 4.30
C TYR A 8 -18.88 -17.77 3.05
N GLY A 9 -17.55 -17.82 3.16
CA GLY A 9 -16.63 -18.24 2.09
C GLY A 9 -15.78 -17.13 1.48
N HIS A 10 -16.12 -15.86 1.71
CA HIS A 10 -15.38 -14.73 1.14
C HIS A 10 -13.94 -14.69 1.67
N GLY A 11 -13.77 -14.82 2.99
CA GLY A 11 -12.45 -14.83 3.63
C GLY A 11 -11.56 -15.97 3.12
N THR A 12 -12.12 -17.18 2.99
CA THR A 12 -11.42 -18.34 2.44
C THR A 12 -11.01 -18.13 0.99
N ASN A 13 -11.90 -17.55 0.17
CA ASN A 13 -11.61 -17.27 -1.24
C ASN A 13 -10.47 -16.26 -1.39
N VAL A 14 -10.55 -15.13 -0.66
CA VAL A 14 -9.55 -14.07 -0.63
C VAL A 14 -8.20 -14.58 -0.11
N ALA A 15 -8.20 -15.31 1.00
CA ALA A 15 -6.98 -15.91 1.55
C ALA A 15 -6.34 -16.90 0.56
N GLY A 16 -7.15 -17.68 -0.16
CA GLY A 16 -6.67 -18.60 -1.18
C GLY A 16 -5.96 -17.91 -2.34
N ILE A 17 -6.49 -16.79 -2.83
CA ILE A 17 -5.84 -16.01 -3.92
C ILE A 17 -4.45 -15.52 -3.50
N ALA A 18 -4.30 -15.06 -2.25
CA ALA A 18 -3.01 -14.61 -1.76
C ALA A 18 -2.07 -15.78 -1.44
N THR A 19 -2.56 -16.87 -0.84
CA THR A 19 -1.73 -17.79 -0.03
C THR A 19 -1.87 -19.28 -0.35
N ALA A 20 -2.77 -19.69 -1.24
CA ALA A 20 -2.99 -21.10 -1.52
C ALA A 20 -1.70 -21.81 -1.94
N SER A 21 -1.46 -23.00 -1.38
CA SER A 21 -0.26 -23.79 -1.68
C SER A 21 -0.19 -24.13 -3.17
N GLY A 22 0.91 -23.76 -3.81
CA GLY A 22 1.19 -24.13 -5.21
C GLY A 22 1.93 -25.45 -5.35
N ASN A 23 2.12 -25.86 -6.61
CA ASN A 23 2.93 -27.01 -7.04
C ASN A 23 2.57 -28.37 -6.40
N ASN A 24 1.30 -28.57 -6.06
CA ASN A 24 0.77 -29.82 -5.50
C ASN A 24 -0.06 -30.62 -6.53
N GLY A 25 -0.26 -30.10 -7.74
CA GLY A 25 -1.00 -30.76 -8.82
C GLY A 25 -2.54 -30.69 -8.68
N ILE A 26 -3.06 -29.81 -7.82
CA ILE A 26 -4.49 -29.72 -7.54
C ILE A 26 -4.94 -28.25 -7.56
N GLY A 27 -6.09 -27.97 -8.18
CA GLY A 27 -6.72 -26.63 -8.14
C GLY A 27 -5.86 -25.53 -8.77
N TYR A 28 -5.65 -24.45 -8.02
CA TYR A 28 -4.82 -23.30 -8.39
C TYR A 28 -3.87 -22.93 -7.25
N ALA A 29 -2.92 -22.05 -7.56
CA ALA A 29 -1.92 -21.55 -6.64
C ALA A 29 -2.26 -20.12 -6.22
N GLY A 30 -1.93 -19.75 -4.98
CA GLY A 30 -1.95 -18.36 -4.54
C GLY A 30 -0.80 -17.57 -5.16
N VAL A 31 -0.57 -16.35 -4.69
CA VAL A 31 0.61 -15.57 -5.10
C VAL A 31 1.83 -15.95 -4.26
N ASP A 32 1.73 -15.96 -2.92
CA ASP A 32 2.79 -16.40 -2.00
C ASP A 32 2.40 -17.70 -1.30
N TRP A 33 3.00 -18.81 -1.74
CA TRP A 33 2.64 -20.15 -1.27
C TRP A 33 3.24 -20.51 0.09
N ASN A 34 4.17 -19.71 0.62
CA ASN A 34 4.93 -19.98 1.84
C ASN A 34 4.70 -18.95 2.95
N CYS A 35 3.81 -17.99 2.74
CA CYS A 35 3.45 -17.04 3.79
C CYS A 35 2.65 -17.72 4.92
N THR A 36 2.72 -17.14 6.11
CA THR A 36 1.87 -17.54 7.25
C THR A 36 0.65 -16.63 7.30
N LEU A 37 -0.54 -17.22 7.39
CA LEU A 37 -1.81 -16.50 7.45
C LEU A 37 -2.22 -16.23 8.90
N MET A 38 -2.68 -15.01 9.19
CA MET A 38 -3.34 -14.64 10.45
C MET A 38 -4.80 -14.27 10.16
N PRO A 39 -5.75 -15.21 10.27
CA PRO A 39 -7.16 -14.93 10.03
C PRO A 39 -7.76 -14.09 11.17
N LEU A 40 -8.33 -12.94 10.82
CA LEU A 40 -9.04 -12.06 11.76
C LEU A 40 -10.46 -11.81 11.25
N LYS A 41 -11.45 -12.48 11.88
CA LYS A 41 -12.87 -12.30 11.54
C LYS A 41 -13.37 -10.96 12.09
N ILE A 42 -13.64 -10.02 11.19
CA ILE A 42 -14.07 -8.65 11.48
C ILE A 42 -15.49 -8.32 10.97
N LEU A 43 -16.15 -9.31 10.37
CA LEU A 43 -17.54 -9.25 9.90
C LEU A 43 -18.32 -10.38 10.57
N ASP A 44 -19.59 -10.12 10.86
CA ASP A 44 -20.55 -11.14 11.29
C ASP A 44 -21.01 -12.01 10.11
N ASP A 45 -21.86 -12.99 10.40
CA ASP A 45 -22.34 -13.95 9.38
C ASP A 45 -23.33 -13.34 8.37
N ASN A 46 -23.69 -12.06 8.53
CA ASN A 46 -24.48 -11.29 7.57
C ASN A 46 -23.63 -10.30 6.76
N ASP A 47 -22.30 -10.46 6.75
CA ASP A 47 -21.34 -9.59 6.06
C ASP A 47 -21.33 -8.15 6.58
N PHE A 48 -21.68 -7.97 7.87
CA PHE A 48 -21.71 -6.67 8.54
C PHE A 48 -20.61 -6.54 9.59
N GLY A 49 -20.02 -5.36 9.73
CA GLY A 49 -19.05 -5.08 10.78
C GLY A 49 -18.97 -3.60 11.14
N PHE A 50 -18.41 -3.33 12.32
CA PHE A 50 -18.15 -1.97 12.78
C PHE A 50 -16.68 -1.61 12.58
N TYR A 51 -16.42 -0.34 12.22
CA TYR A 51 -15.06 0.16 12.10
C TYR A 51 -14.21 -0.01 13.36
N THR A 52 -14.82 -0.05 14.55
CA THR A 52 -14.11 -0.33 15.80
C THR A 52 -13.54 -1.75 15.83
N TRP A 53 -14.27 -2.73 15.29
CA TRP A 53 -13.77 -4.11 15.17
C TRP A 53 -12.60 -4.19 14.18
N TRP A 54 -12.69 -3.41 13.10
CA TRP A 54 -11.63 -3.36 12.09
C TRP A 54 -10.37 -2.73 12.68
N ALA A 55 -10.51 -1.61 13.39
CA ALA A 55 -9.40 -0.94 14.08
C ALA A 55 -8.74 -1.88 15.12
N GLU A 56 -9.53 -2.53 15.98
CA GLU A 56 -9.01 -3.50 16.96
C GLU A 56 -8.25 -4.66 16.30
N ALA A 57 -8.75 -5.17 15.17
CA ALA A 57 -8.08 -6.22 14.42
C ALA A 57 -6.76 -5.74 13.77
N ILE A 58 -6.72 -4.50 13.26
CA ILE A 58 -5.49 -3.91 12.72
C ILE A 58 -4.42 -3.81 13.82
N TYR A 59 -4.77 -3.24 14.99
CA TYR A 59 -3.85 -3.18 16.13
C TYR A 59 -3.36 -4.58 16.53
N PHE A 60 -4.29 -5.52 16.68
CA PHE A 60 -3.96 -6.90 17.03
C PHE A 60 -2.99 -7.52 16.01
N ALA A 61 -3.25 -7.36 14.71
CA ALA A 61 -2.41 -7.94 13.66
C ALA A 61 -0.98 -7.41 13.73
N VAL A 62 -0.84 -6.09 13.85
CA VAL A 62 0.46 -5.40 13.94
C VAL A 62 1.22 -5.85 15.20
N ASP A 63 0.55 -5.86 16.36
CA ASP A 63 1.13 -6.28 17.64
C ASP A 63 1.57 -7.75 17.65
N HIS A 64 0.98 -8.58 16.78
CA HIS A 64 1.31 -10.00 16.64
C HIS A 64 2.18 -10.30 15.39
N GLY A 65 2.78 -9.27 14.79
CA GLY A 65 3.83 -9.40 13.79
C GLY A 65 3.34 -9.63 12.36
N ALA A 66 2.08 -9.33 12.04
CA ALA A 66 1.63 -9.28 10.65
C ALA A 66 2.43 -8.19 9.91
N ARG A 67 2.86 -8.48 8.68
CA ARG A 67 3.64 -7.54 7.84
C ARG A 67 2.83 -6.91 6.71
N VAL A 68 1.77 -7.59 6.29
CA VAL A 68 0.82 -7.10 5.28
C VAL A 68 -0.59 -7.49 5.73
N LEU A 69 -1.53 -6.55 5.65
CA LEU A 69 -2.94 -6.75 5.93
C LEU A 69 -3.72 -6.66 4.61
N ASN A 70 -4.58 -7.63 4.36
CA ASN A 70 -5.56 -7.57 3.28
C ASN A 70 -6.92 -7.17 3.85
N MET A 71 -7.43 -6.01 3.42
CA MET A 71 -8.77 -5.54 3.76
C MET A 71 -9.63 -5.48 2.49
N SER A 72 -10.18 -6.64 2.11
CA SER A 72 -11.15 -6.76 1.01
C SER A 72 -12.56 -6.33 1.44
N VAL A 73 -12.65 -5.21 2.17
CA VAL A 73 -13.82 -4.69 2.89
C VAL A 73 -13.72 -3.16 2.95
N GLY A 74 -14.85 -2.46 2.98
CA GLY A 74 -14.87 -1.01 3.16
C GLY A 74 -16.25 -0.46 3.48
N GLY A 75 -16.28 0.79 3.94
CA GLY A 75 -17.50 1.55 4.23
C GLY A 75 -17.43 2.98 3.69
N SER A 76 -18.58 3.64 3.56
CA SER A 76 -18.69 4.95 2.90
C SER A 76 -18.38 6.15 3.81
N GLY A 77 -18.22 5.94 5.11
CA GLY A 77 -17.96 7.00 6.08
C GLY A 77 -16.48 7.10 6.45
N PHE A 78 -15.96 8.33 6.56
CA PHE A 78 -14.67 8.59 7.19
C PHE A 78 -14.73 8.29 8.70
N SER A 79 -13.65 7.78 9.26
CA SER A 79 -13.49 7.58 10.71
C SER A 79 -12.06 7.85 11.14
N SER A 80 -11.88 8.76 12.10
CA SER A 80 -10.55 9.01 12.68
C SER A 80 -10.02 7.79 13.44
N THR A 81 -10.89 7.00 14.07
CA THR A 81 -10.46 5.80 14.81
C THR A 81 -9.89 4.72 13.89
N LEU A 82 -10.48 4.54 12.70
CA LEU A 82 -9.98 3.59 11.72
C LEU A 82 -8.71 4.14 11.02
N GLU A 83 -8.65 5.45 10.77
CA GLU A 83 -7.46 6.13 10.26
C GLU A 83 -6.28 5.96 11.22
N ASP A 84 -6.46 6.24 12.51
CA ASP A 84 -5.43 6.08 13.54
C ASP A 84 -4.87 4.65 13.56
N ALA A 85 -5.72 3.63 13.37
CA ALA A 85 -5.29 2.24 13.33
C ALA A 85 -4.50 1.90 12.06
N VAL A 86 -4.93 2.41 10.89
CA VAL A 86 -4.21 2.26 9.63
C VAL A 86 -2.85 2.96 9.68
N ASP A 87 -2.80 4.17 10.22
CA ASP A 87 -1.56 4.92 10.40
C ASP A 87 -0.64 4.24 11.41
N TYR A 88 -1.19 3.63 12.47
CA TYR A 88 -0.43 2.79 13.38
C TYR A 88 0.22 1.60 12.68
N ALA A 89 -0.51 0.88 11.82
CA ALA A 89 0.06 -0.20 11.01
C ALA A 89 1.20 0.30 10.13
N HIS A 90 0.96 1.40 9.43
CA HIS A 90 1.94 2.03 8.54
C HIS A 90 3.23 2.42 9.27
N LEU A 91 3.11 3.14 10.40
CA LEU A 91 4.24 3.60 11.21
C LEU A 91 5.04 2.45 11.85
N ASN A 92 4.40 1.29 12.05
CA ASN A 92 5.05 0.07 12.55
C ASN A 92 5.50 -0.88 11.43
N GLY A 93 5.59 -0.40 10.19
CA GLY A 93 6.15 -1.17 9.07
C GLY A 93 5.22 -2.27 8.52
N THR A 94 3.92 -2.17 8.80
CA THR A 94 2.88 -3.08 8.31
C THR A 94 2.10 -2.43 7.18
N THR A 95 2.08 -3.06 6.01
CA THR A 95 1.37 -2.54 4.82
C THR A 95 -0.10 -2.90 4.87
N VAL A 96 -1.00 -1.95 4.60
CA VAL A 96 -2.45 -2.18 4.53
C VAL A 96 -2.92 -2.08 3.07
N VAL A 97 -3.37 -3.20 2.50
CA VAL A 97 -3.85 -3.29 1.12
C VAL A 97 -5.38 -3.41 1.13
N VAL A 98 -6.08 -2.54 0.39
CA VAL A 98 -7.53 -2.36 0.55
C VAL A 98 -8.24 -2.36 -0.80
N SER A 99 -9.43 -2.98 -0.86
CA SER A 99 -10.27 -2.96 -2.05
C SER A 99 -10.93 -1.60 -2.31
N MET A 100 -10.95 -1.14 -3.56
CA MET A 100 -11.62 0.11 -3.97
C MET A 100 -13.15 0.11 -3.84
N MET A 101 -13.77 -1.05 -3.63
CA MET A 101 -15.23 -1.30 -3.63
C MET A 101 -15.85 -1.39 -5.03
N ASN A 102 -17.12 -1.85 -5.09
CA ASN A 102 -17.69 -2.47 -6.31
C ASN A 102 -18.93 -1.74 -6.88
N THR A 103 -19.01 -0.41 -6.73
CA THR A 103 -20.19 0.40 -7.09
C THR A 103 -20.04 1.20 -8.39
N ASN A 104 -18.97 0.99 -9.16
CA ASN A 104 -18.63 1.78 -10.35
C ASN A 104 -18.72 3.31 -10.10
N SER A 105 -18.14 3.76 -8.99
CA SER A 105 -18.23 5.14 -8.52
C SER A 105 -16.84 5.67 -8.17
N ASN A 106 -16.71 6.99 -8.21
CA ASN A 106 -15.54 7.71 -7.70
C ASN A 106 -15.70 8.21 -6.24
N THR A 107 -16.77 7.78 -5.57
CA THR A 107 -16.99 8.11 -4.15
C THR A 107 -15.92 7.43 -3.29
N PRO A 108 -15.21 8.16 -2.43
CA PRO A 108 -14.26 7.57 -1.50
C PRO A 108 -14.93 6.55 -0.57
N TYR A 109 -14.33 5.37 -0.46
CA TYR A 109 -14.63 4.38 0.58
C TYR A 109 -13.41 4.19 1.47
N TYR A 110 -13.66 3.91 2.74
CA TYR A 110 -12.63 3.75 3.76
C TYR A 110 -12.55 2.27 4.17
N PRO A 111 -11.34 1.70 4.34
CA PRO A 111 -10.07 2.42 4.48
C PRO A 111 -9.33 2.80 3.19
N ALA A 112 -9.80 2.40 1.99
CA ALA A 112 -9.07 2.61 0.73
C ALA A 112 -8.72 4.08 0.42
N ALA A 113 -9.52 5.03 0.90
CA ALA A 113 -9.27 6.46 0.73
C ALA A 113 -8.34 7.08 1.79
N TYR A 114 -7.82 6.30 2.74
CA TYR A 114 -6.78 6.79 3.66
C TYR A 114 -5.41 6.78 2.98
N GLN A 115 -4.63 7.83 3.24
CA GLN A 115 -3.31 8.03 2.63
C GLN A 115 -2.36 6.85 2.86
N SER A 116 -2.40 6.26 4.05
CA SER A 116 -1.51 5.19 4.49
C SER A 116 -1.90 3.78 4.01
N THR A 117 -2.85 3.67 3.07
CA THR A 117 -3.27 2.40 2.45
C THR A 117 -2.85 2.29 1.00
N ILE A 118 -2.73 1.05 0.50
CA ILE A 118 -2.59 0.74 -0.92
C ILE A 118 -3.96 0.33 -1.45
N ALA A 119 -4.60 1.16 -2.26
CA ALA A 119 -5.94 0.95 -2.76
C ALA A 119 -5.95 0.24 -4.13
N VAL A 120 -6.73 -0.83 -4.24
CA VAL A 120 -6.68 -1.77 -5.37
C VAL A 120 -7.99 -1.80 -6.15
N GLY A 121 -7.93 -1.44 -7.43
CA GLY A 121 -9.02 -1.62 -8.39
C GLY A 121 -8.98 -2.98 -9.10
N SER A 122 -10.03 -3.29 -9.85
CA SER A 122 -10.21 -4.58 -10.54
C SER A 122 -10.20 -4.45 -12.06
N THR A 123 -9.45 -5.32 -12.73
CA THR A 123 -9.55 -5.57 -14.16
C THR A 123 -10.21 -6.91 -14.48
N SER A 124 -10.78 -6.98 -15.69
CA SER A 124 -11.25 -8.18 -16.36
C SER A 124 -10.09 -8.94 -17.02
N PRO A 125 -10.28 -10.20 -17.47
CA PRO A 125 -9.22 -10.99 -18.09
C PRO A 125 -8.61 -10.39 -19.37
N ASP A 126 -9.26 -9.40 -19.98
CA ASP A 126 -8.80 -8.64 -21.13
C ASP A 126 -8.18 -7.29 -20.75
N ASP A 127 -7.78 -7.13 -19.48
CA ASP A 127 -7.22 -5.93 -18.86
C ASP A 127 -8.12 -4.71 -18.82
N THR A 128 -9.34 -4.79 -19.34
CA THR A 128 -10.31 -3.71 -19.18
C THR A 128 -10.75 -3.59 -17.72
N ARG A 129 -10.90 -2.37 -17.20
CA ARG A 129 -11.48 -2.11 -15.88
C ARG A 129 -12.84 -2.81 -15.77
N THR A 130 -13.06 -3.55 -14.68
CA THR A 130 -14.25 -4.39 -14.57
C THR A 130 -15.52 -3.55 -14.41
N VAL A 131 -16.30 -3.40 -15.49
CA VAL A 131 -17.62 -2.77 -15.46
C VAL A 131 -18.57 -3.47 -16.45
N PRO A 132 -19.68 -4.08 -16.02
CA PRO A 132 -20.01 -4.43 -14.63
C PRO A 132 -19.30 -5.71 -14.15
N PHE A 133 -19.39 -6.01 -12.85
CA PHE A 133 -19.14 -7.38 -12.36
C PHE A 133 -20.32 -8.31 -12.75
N PRO A 134 -20.07 -9.61 -12.93
CA PRO A 134 -21.09 -10.56 -13.43
C PRO A 134 -22.30 -10.73 -12.51
N TRP A 135 -22.19 -10.38 -11.22
CA TRP A 135 -23.27 -10.53 -10.25
C TRP A 135 -24.26 -9.34 -10.21
N SER A 136 -23.96 -8.20 -10.84
CA SER A 136 -24.91 -7.08 -10.94
C SER A 136 -24.58 -6.10 -12.06
N ALA A 137 -25.56 -5.77 -12.91
CA ALA A 137 -25.40 -4.82 -14.01
C ALA A 137 -25.09 -3.37 -13.57
N SER A 138 -25.36 -3.01 -12.31
CA SER A 138 -25.05 -1.68 -11.74
C SER A 138 -23.75 -1.65 -10.94
N SER A 139 -22.97 -2.73 -10.96
CA SER A 139 -21.70 -2.84 -10.25
C SER A 139 -20.52 -2.44 -11.14
N GLY A 140 -19.33 -2.42 -10.55
CA GLY A 140 -18.06 -2.29 -11.27
C GLY A 140 -16.97 -1.82 -10.34
N SER A 141 -15.71 -1.92 -10.76
CA SER A 141 -14.59 -1.40 -9.98
C SER A 141 -14.78 0.09 -9.75
N ASN A 142 -14.80 0.49 -8.49
CA ASN A 142 -14.65 1.90 -8.16
C ASN A 142 -13.28 2.40 -8.64
N TYR A 143 -13.20 3.71 -8.76
CA TYR A 143 -12.09 4.46 -9.33
C TYR A 143 -11.95 5.78 -8.57
N GLY A 144 -10.92 6.58 -8.82
CA GLY A 144 -10.73 7.88 -8.18
C GLY A 144 -9.27 8.16 -7.86
N ALA A 145 -8.97 9.39 -7.46
CA ALA A 145 -7.59 9.85 -7.23
C ALA A 145 -6.85 9.16 -6.06
N HIS A 146 -7.52 8.29 -5.31
CA HIS A 146 -6.95 7.52 -4.20
C HIS A 146 -6.59 6.09 -4.59
N ILE A 147 -6.83 5.66 -5.84
CA ILE A 147 -6.38 4.35 -6.32
C ILE A 147 -4.85 4.32 -6.43
N ASP A 148 -4.22 3.20 -6.10
CA ASP A 148 -2.78 3.01 -6.32
C ASP A 148 -2.52 2.20 -7.59
N VAL A 149 -3.12 1.02 -7.70
CA VAL A 149 -2.90 0.07 -8.79
C VAL A 149 -4.16 -0.73 -9.06
N VAL A 150 -4.18 -1.44 -10.18
CA VAL A 150 -5.20 -2.47 -10.46
C VAL A 150 -4.60 -3.87 -10.52
N ALA A 151 -5.45 -4.86 -10.27
CA ALA A 151 -5.11 -6.26 -10.49
C ALA A 151 -6.33 -7.03 -11.03
N PRO A 152 -6.14 -8.22 -11.62
CA PRO A 152 -7.25 -9.07 -12.04
C PRO A 152 -8.20 -9.37 -10.87
N GLY A 153 -9.48 -9.02 -11.05
CA GLY A 153 -10.51 -9.22 -10.01
C GLY A 153 -11.82 -9.77 -10.54
N ASN A 154 -11.91 -10.09 -11.83
CA ASN A 154 -13.10 -10.70 -12.45
C ASN A 154 -12.83 -12.15 -12.85
N TYR A 155 -13.80 -13.04 -12.65
CA TYR A 155 -13.68 -14.48 -12.92
C TYR A 155 -12.49 -15.15 -12.21
N MET A 156 -12.23 -14.74 -10.96
CA MET A 156 -11.11 -15.24 -10.16
C MET A 156 -11.48 -16.53 -9.45
N TYR A 157 -10.82 -17.62 -9.81
CA TYR A 157 -10.95 -18.90 -9.10
C TYR A 157 -10.30 -18.81 -7.72
N GLY A 158 -10.93 -19.43 -6.72
CA GLY A 158 -10.44 -19.38 -5.34
C GLY A 158 -11.07 -20.46 -4.46
N LEU A 159 -10.53 -20.62 -3.24
CA LEU A 159 -10.83 -21.78 -2.39
C LEU A 159 -12.27 -21.72 -1.90
N HIS A 160 -12.86 -22.90 -1.72
CA HIS A 160 -14.23 -23.04 -1.26
C HIS A 160 -14.25 -23.48 0.21
N TYR A 161 -14.85 -22.69 1.09
CA TYR A 161 -14.86 -22.96 2.53
C TYR A 161 -15.52 -24.29 2.93
N LEU A 162 -16.54 -24.75 2.19
CA LEU A 162 -17.22 -26.03 2.50
C LEU A 162 -16.47 -27.29 2.07
N ASN A 163 -15.47 -27.21 1.19
CA ASN A 163 -14.80 -28.41 0.69
C ASN A 163 -13.41 -28.12 0.09
N ASN A 164 -12.52 -29.11 0.19
CA ASN A 164 -11.15 -29.00 -0.30
C ASN A 164 -10.95 -29.61 -1.70
N ASN A 165 -12.02 -29.95 -2.43
CA ASN A 165 -11.92 -30.72 -3.69
C ASN A 165 -12.65 -30.05 -4.87
N ASN A 166 -13.37 -28.95 -4.64
CA ASN A 166 -14.05 -28.16 -5.67
C ASN A 166 -13.22 -26.92 -5.97
N TYR A 167 -12.81 -26.78 -7.22
CA TYR A 167 -12.00 -25.67 -7.71
C TYR A 167 -12.69 -24.92 -8.85
N ASP A 168 -13.93 -25.30 -9.21
CA ASP A 168 -14.70 -24.71 -10.30
C ASP A 168 -15.59 -23.55 -9.83
N THR A 169 -15.14 -22.84 -8.79
CA THR A 169 -15.83 -21.67 -8.23
C THR A 169 -15.01 -20.43 -8.43
N TYR A 170 -15.56 -19.49 -9.19
CA TYR A 170 -14.97 -18.16 -9.40
C TYR A 170 -15.80 -17.08 -8.74
N TRP A 171 -15.11 -16.02 -8.31
CA TRP A 171 -15.67 -14.83 -7.68
C TRP A 171 -15.27 -13.61 -8.49
N ALA A 172 -15.94 -12.49 -8.25
CA ALA A 172 -15.66 -11.25 -8.95
C ALA A 172 -15.84 -10.04 -8.03
N GLY A 173 -14.85 -9.16 -7.99
CA GLY A 173 -14.81 -7.98 -7.14
C GLY A 173 -13.41 -7.40 -7.01
N THR A 174 -13.33 -6.13 -6.60
CA THR A 174 -12.07 -5.55 -6.10
C THR A 174 -11.52 -6.33 -4.90
N SER A 175 -12.39 -7.00 -4.15
CA SER A 175 -12.03 -7.97 -3.10
C SER A 175 -11.16 -9.13 -3.59
N GLN A 176 -11.25 -9.52 -4.88
CA GLN A 176 -10.44 -10.59 -5.49
C GLN A 176 -9.12 -10.05 -6.08
N ALA A 177 -9.09 -8.78 -6.50
CA ALA A 177 -7.88 -8.11 -6.95
C ALA A 177 -6.91 -7.80 -5.79
N THR A 178 -7.46 -7.34 -4.66
CA THR A 178 -6.71 -6.95 -3.44
C THR A 178 -5.76 -8.05 -2.93
N PRO A 179 -6.14 -9.34 -2.83
CA PRO A 179 -5.23 -10.39 -2.37
C PRO A 179 -4.10 -10.72 -3.34
N LEU A 180 -4.22 -10.42 -4.64
CA LEU A 180 -3.09 -10.54 -5.57
C LEU A 180 -1.99 -9.54 -5.22
N VAL A 181 -2.37 -8.29 -4.93
CA VAL A 181 -1.45 -7.24 -4.49
C VAL A 181 -0.87 -7.58 -3.13
N THR A 182 -1.71 -8.04 -2.18
CA THR A 182 -1.25 -8.50 -0.86
C THR A 182 -0.19 -9.60 -0.96
N GLY A 183 -0.44 -10.62 -1.77
CA GLY A 183 0.51 -11.71 -1.96
C GLY A 183 1.80 -11.26 -2.64
N LEU A 184 1.73 -10.30 -3.58
CA LEU A 184 2.93 -9.70 -4.16
C LEU A 184 3.74 -8.92 -3.12
N CYS A 185 3.09 -8.15 -2.24
CA CYS A 185 3.78 -7.52 -1.11
C CYS A 185 4.46 -8.55 -0.19
N ALA A 186 3.80 -9.70 0.07
CA ALA A 186 4.38 -10.78 0.86
C ALA A 186 5.64 -11.38 0.19
N LEU A 187 5.60 -11.63 -1.12
CA LEU A 187 6.78 -12.09 -1.88
C LEU A 187 7.93 -11.08 -1.84
N LEU A 188 7.64 -9.79 -2.01
CA LEU A 188 8.64 -8.72 -1.90
C LEU A 188 9.30 -8.72 -0.52
N LEU A 189 8.52 -8.86 0.54
CA LEU A 189 9.02 -8.95 1.92
C LEU A 189 9.81 -10.24 2.19
N ALA A 190 9.46 -11.34 1.54
CA ALA A 190 10.22 -12.58 1.63
C ALA A 190 11.61 -12.44 0.97
N GLN A 191 11.71 -11.62 -0.09
CA GLN A 191 12.97 -11.31 -0.77
C GLN A 191 13.81 -10.28 -0.01
N ASP A 192 13.19 -9.23 0.51
CA ASP A 192 13.82 -8.18 1.33
C ASP A 192 12.93 -7.83 2.54
N PRO A 193 13.20 -8.42 3.72
CA PRO A 193 12.42 -8.16 4.92
C PRO A 193 12.54 -6.73 5.46
N SER A 194 13.49 -5.93 4.96
CA SER A 194 13.71 -4.54 5.39
C SER A 194 12.75 -3.53 4.76
N LEU A 195 11.98 -3.95 3.75
CA LEU A 195 10.98 -3.12 3.10
C LEU A 195 9.92 -2.62 4.08
N GLY A 196 9.65 -1.32 4.03
CA GLY A 196 8.50 -0.68 4.66
C GLY A 196 7.32 -0.48 3.71
N PRO A 197 6.18 0.02 4.21
CA PRO A 197 4.98 0.25 3.42
C PRO A 197 5.19 1.16 2.19
N GLU A 198 5.94 2.24 2.33
CA GLU A 198 6.22 3.15 1.20
C GLU A 198 7.21 2.56 0.20
N ASP A 199 8.12 1.68 0.62
CA ASP A 199 8.98 0.94 -0.32
C ASP A 199 8.14 0.01 -1.18
N LEU A 200 7.21 -0.73 -0.55
CA LEU A 200 6.29 -1.63 -1.24
C LEU A 200 5.36 -0.88 -2.19
N ARG A 201 4.78 0.24 -1.75
CA ARG A 201 3.97 1.12 -2.61
C ARG A 201 4.75 1.61 -3.82
N THR A 202 5.97 2.13 -3.60
CA THR A 202 6.85 2.63 -4.67
C THR A 202 7.19 1.52 -5.67
N ILE A 203 7.56 0.32 -5.21
CA ILE A 203 7.83 -0.81 -6.10
C ILE A 203 6.58 -1.15 -6.92
N LEU A 204 5.40 -1.22 -6.29
CA LEU A 204 4.17 -1.51 -7.02
C LEU A 204 3.86 -0.45 -8.08
N HIS A 205 4.07 0.83 -7.79
CA HIS A 205 3.87 1.92 -8.74
C HIS A 205 4.86 1.87 -9.90
N ASP A 206 6.16 1.78 -9.59
CA ASP A 206 7.24 1.84 -10.59
C ASP A 206 7.28 0.61 -11.50
N THR A 207 6.70 -0.51 -11.06
CA THR A 207 6.68 -1.78 -11.81
C THR A 207 5.33 -2.12 -12.41
N ALA A 208 4.30 -1.33 -12.15
CA ALA A 208 3.00 -1.53 -12.76
C ALA A 208 3.10 -1.39 -14.28
N GLU A 209 2.36 -2.24 -14.98
CA GLU A 209 2.19 -2.17 -16.42
C GLU A 209 1.07 -1.17 -16.73
N ASP A 210 1.48 -0.02 -17.22
CA ASP A 210 0.63 1.09 -17.65
C ASP A 210 0.11 0.88 -19.08
N GLN A 211 -1.04 1.47 -19.40
CA GLN A 211 -1.67 1.42 -20.72
C GLN A 211 -2.06 0.01 -21.21
N VAL A 212 -2.43 -0.89 -20.29
CA VAL A 212 -2.93 -2.24 -20.60
C VAL A 212 -4.41 -2.24 -20.97
N GLY A 213 -5.16 -1.26 -20.46
CA GLY A 213 -6.61 -1.18 -20.57
C GLY A 213 -7.11 -0.39 -21.77
N LEU A 214 -8.34 0.11 -21.65
CA LEU A 214 -8.95 0.97 -22.67
C LEU A 214 -8.25 2.33 -22.70
N PRO A 215 -7.75 2.82 -23.86
CA PRO A 215 -7.04 4.10 -23.94
C PRO A 215 -7.86 5.35 -23.51
N SER A 216 -9.18 5.21 -23.35
CA SER A 216 -10.05 6.28 -22.83
C SER A 216 -10.10 6.35 -21.31
N GLU A 217 -9.69 5.28 -20.62
CA GLU A 217 -9.63 5.20 -19.16
C GLU A 217 -8.19 5.06 -18.67
N ASP A 218 -7.33 4.34 -19.40
CA ASP A 218 -5.93 4.06 -19.09
C ASP A 218 -5.01 4.97 -19.93
N THR A 219 -4.50 6.03 -19.30
CA THR A 219 -3.70 7.07 -19.97
C THR A 219 -2.29 7.13 -19.41
N PRO A 220 -1.26 7.51 -20.20
CA PRO A 220 0.13 7.42 -19.75
C PRO A 220 0.38 8.03 -18.36
N GLY A 221 1.00 7.24 -17.48
CA GLY A 221 1.27 7.60 -16.09
C GLY A 221 0.07 7.35 -15.18
N PHE A 222 -0.03 8.14 -14.11
CA PHE A 222 -1.16 8.00 -13.19
C PHE A 222 -2.47 8.46 -13.82
N ASP A 223 -3.50 7.63 -13.73
CA ASP A 223 -4.89 8.03 -13.94
C ASP A 223 -5.84 7.50 -12.85
N ILE A 224 -7.05 8.04 -12.82
CA ILE A 224 -8.02 7.72 -11.76
C ILE A 224 -8.66 6.34 -11.90
N TYR A 225 -8.49 5.63 -13.01
CA TYR A 225 -9.15 4.35 -13.30
C TYR A 225 -8.23 3.16 -13.07
N TYR A 226 -6.96 3.28 -13.44
CA TYR A 226 -5.92 2.25 -13.34
C TYR A 226 -4.86 2.56 -12.29
N GLY A 227 -4.85 3.78 -11.74
CA GLY A 227 -3.78 4.24 -10.86
C GLY A 227 -2.48 4.33 -11.63
N TYR A 228 -1.45 3.67 -11.13
CA TYR A 228 -0.16 3.53 -11.83
C TYR A 228 -0.14 2.37 -12.85
N GLY A 229 -1.24 1.61 -12.97
CA GLY A 229 -1.36 0.49 -13.90
C GLY A 229 -1.63 -0.85 -13.22
N ARG A 230 -1.55 -1.93 -14.00
CA ARG A 230 -1.75 -3.30 -13.51
C ARG A 230 -0.48 -3.83 -12.86
N ILE A 231 -0.58 -4.45 -11.68
CA ILE A 231 0.59 -5.05 -11.03
C ILE A 231 1.33 -6.05 -11.94
N ASN A 232 2.66 -6.07 -11.86
CA ASN A 232 3.51 -7.01 -12.58
C ASN A 232 4.51 -7.66 -11.61
N ALA A 233 4.25 -8.91 -11.23
CA ALA A 233 5.08 -9.62 -10.27
C ALA A 233 6.51 -9.89 -10.77
N LEU A 234 6.70 -10.10 -12.08
CA LEU A 234 8.02 -10.35 -12.64
C LEU A 234 8.90 -9.10 -12.53
N GLU A 235 8.38 -7.94 -12.91
CA GLU A 235 9.11 -6.67 -12.81
C GLU A 235 9.34 -6.28 -11.34
N ALA A 236 8.33 -6.42 -10.47
CA ALA A 236 8.44 -6.12 -9.04
C ALA A 236 9.52 -6.95 -8.31
N LEU A 237 9.64 -8.24 -8.64
CA LEU A 237 10.62 -9.15 -8.02
C LEU A 237 11.98 -9.14 -8.72
N SER A 238 12.11 -8.41 -9.83
CA SER A 238 13.35 -8.40 -10.61
C SER A 238 14.50 -7.75 -9.84
N PRO A 239 15.71 -8.35 -9.87
CA PRO A 239 16.87 -7.82 -9.16
C PRO A 239 17.29 -6.42 -9.60
N THR A 240 16.93 -5.95 -10.79
CA THR A 240 17.27 -4.60 -11.27
C THR A 240 16.51 -3.51 -10.52
N ILE A 241 15.27 -3.82 -10.12
CA ILE A 241 14.42 -2.91 -9.33
C ILE A 241 14.77 -3.07 -7.85
N GLN A 242 15.14 -4.27 -7.42
CA GLN A 242 15.66 -4.51 -6.07
C GLN A 242 17.14 -4.18 -5.88
N SER A 243 17.92 -3.91 -6.92
CA SER A 243 19.30 -3.39 -6.83
C SER A 243 19.33 -1.89 -6.58
N THR A 244 18.17 -1.25 -6.50
CA THR A 244 18.02 0.00 -5.74
C THR A 244 18.15 -0.22 -4.23
N SER A 245 18.39 -1.46 -3.77
CA SER A 245 18.98 -1.81 -2.46
C SER A 245 20.43 -1.36 -2.27
N ASP A 246 20.98 -0.54 -3.17
CA ASP A 246 21.79 0.61 -2.75
C ASP A 246 20.89 1.70 -2.09
N ARG A 247 20.01 1.28 -1.16
CA ARG A 247 19.21 2.15 -0.26
C ARG A 247 20.10 2.74 0.84
N GLN A 248 21.28 3.22 0.48
CA GLN A 248 22.03 4.08 1.39
C GLN A 248 21.40 5.45 1.29
N TRP A 249 20.83 5.90 2.41
CA TRP A 249 20.64 7.31 2.60
C TRP A 249 21.96 8.03 2.34
N GLU A 250 22.00 8.82 1.29
CA GLU A 250 23.17 9.65 1.02
C GLU A 250 23.19 10.80 2.03
N GLU A 251 24.39 11.14 2.51
CA GLU A 251 24.53 12.30 3.39
C GLU A 251 24.38 13.59 2.58
N MET A 252 23.38 14.39 2.93
CA MET A 252 23.30 15.78 2.48
C MET A 252 23.92 16.71 3.51
N LYS A 253 24.30 17.92 3.07
CA LYS A 253 24.82 18.93 3.98
C LYS A 253 23.73 19.91 4.40
N LEU A 254 23.70 20.21 5.70
CA LEU A 254 22.83 21.21 6.30
C LEU A 254 23.68 22.34 6.87
N PHE A 255 23.31 23.58 6.57
CA PHE A 255 23.92 24.77 7.16
C PHE A 255 22.86 25.82 7.53
N PRO A 256 22.91 26.42 8.73
CA PRO A 256 23.81 26.07 9.83
C PRO A 256 23.39 24.74 10.48
N ASN A 257 24.39 23.97 10.92
CA ASN A 257 24.21 22.79 11.75
C ASN A 257 25.39 22.71 12.74
N PRO A 258 25.18 23.01 14.04
CA PRO A 258 23.89 23.17 14.70
C PRO A 258 23.09 24.41 14.30
N LEU A 259 21.76 24.31 14.33
CA LEU A 259 20.80 25.40 14.10
C LEU A 259 20.71 26.29 15.35
N PRO A 260 21.00 27.60 15.25
CA PRO A 260 20.88 28.53 16.38
C PRO A 260 19.42 28.74 16.82
N SER A 261 19.22 28.90 18.13
CA SER A 261 17.92 29.29 18.71
C SER A 261 17.27 30.47 17.97
N GLY A 262 16.03 30.26 17.54
CA GLY A 262 15.22 31.26 16.83
C GLY A 262 15.35 31.23 15.31
N GLN A 263 16.33 30.52 14.76
CA GLN A 263 16.42 30.29 13.32
C GLN A 263 15.47 29.15 12.89
N LYS A 264 14.83 29.32 11.75
CA LYS A 264 13.79 28.39 11.24
C LYS A 264 14.08 27.84 9.85
N VAL A 265 15.24 28.19 9.31
CA VAL A 265 15.65 27.87 7.94
C VAL A 265 17.04 27.25 7.98
N VAL A 266 17.20 26.18 7.21
CA VAL A 266 18.50 25.56 6.90
C VAL A 266 18.72 25.57 5.39
N SER A 267 19.95 25.78 4.97
CA SER A 267 20.40 25.55 3.60
C SER A 267 20.71 24.06 3.44
N VAL A 268 20.03 23.43 2.50
CA VAL A 268 20.25 22.05 2.06
C VAL A 268 21.13 22.07 0.82
N GLN A 269 22.18 21.25 0.83
CA GLN A 269 22.97 20.94 -0.36
C GLN A 269 22.99 19.42 -0.55
N LEU A 270 22.39 18.97 -1.67
CA LEU A 270 22.43 17.57 -2.08
C LEU A 270 23.79 17.21 -2.71
N PRO A 271 24.24 15.95 -2.58
CA PRO A 271 25.36 15.40 -3.34
C PRO A 271 25.27 15.68 -4.85
N ASP A 272 26.42 15.81 -5.50
CA ASP A 272 26.56 16.04 -6.96
C ASP A 272 25.74 17.22 -7.54
N ASN A 273 25.27 18.12 -6.68
CA ASN A 273 24.31 19.19 -7.01
C ASN A 273 23.02 18.66 -7.65
N ASP A 274 22.50 17.56 -7.14
CA ASP A 274 21.20 17.02 -7.57
C ASP A 274 20.09 18.09 -7.44
N SER A 275 19.09 17.99 -8.32
CA SER A 275 17.98 18.92 -8.41
C SER A 275 16.69 18.21 -8.84
N GLY A 276 15.56 18.70 -8.34
CA GLY A 276 14.27 18.04 -8.54
C GLY A 276 13.23 18.53 -7.54
N GLU A 277 11.99 18.06 -7.70
CA GLU A 277 10.96 18.21 -6.68
C GLU A 277 11.03 17.03 -5.72
N TYR A 278 11.28 17.32 -4.45
CA TYR A 278 11.45 16.31 -3.42
C TYR A 278 10.37 16.41 -2.35
N LEU A 279 10.06 15.29 -1.71
CA LEU A 279 9.35 15.21 -0.44
C LEU A 279 10.34 15.38 0.70
N LEU A 280 10.15 16.40 1.52
CA LEU A 280 10.99 16.69 2.67
C LEU A 280 10.23 16.30 3.94
N SER A 281 10.83 15.48 4.77
CA SER A 281 10.29 15.00 6.06
C SER A 281 11.24 15.39 7.18
N LEU A 282 10.73 16.13 8.18
CA LEU A 282 11.47 16.48 9.39
C LEU A 282 10.91 15.68 10.55
N SER A 283 11.75 14.89 11.21
CA SER A 283 11.38 14.04 12.34
C SER A 283 12.29 14.26 13.55
N THR A 284 11.79 13.92 14.74
CA THR A 284 12.59 13.84 15.96
C THR A 284 13.50 12.60 15.93
N ALA A 285 14.48 12.53 16.85
CA ALA A 285 15.41 11.40 16.93
C ALA A 285 14.75 10.03 17.25
N ASP A 286 13.56 10.03 17.84
CA ASP A 286 12.70 8.87 18.08
C ASP A 286 11.73 8.58 16.92
N GLY A 287 11.84 9.29 15.80
CA GLY A 287 11.09 9.02 14.56
C GLY A 287 9.74 9.71 14.41
N ARG A 288 9.31 10.53 15.38
CA ARG A 288 8.04 11.28 15.27
C ARG A 288 8.15 12.38 14.22
N LEU A 289 7.29 12.33 13.20
CA LEU A 289 7.19 13.36 12.17
C LEU A 289 6.74 14.69 12.79
N ILE A 290 7.46 15.76 12.46
CA ILE A 290 7.16 17.14 12.87
C ILE A 290 6.52 17.90 11.71
N ARG A 291 7.07 17.72 10.52
CA ARG A 291 6.67 18.44 9.32
C ARG A 291 7.01 17.66 8.07
N GLN A 292 6.15 17.77 7.07
CA GLN A 292 6.40 17.27 5.73
C GLN A 292 5.97 18.30 4.68
N SER A 293 6.73 18.42 3.59
CA SER A 293 6.42 19.35 2.49
C SER A 293 7.08 18.92 1.19
N ARG A 294 6.48 19.26 0.04
CA ARG A 294 7.17 19.16 -1.26
C ARG A 294 7.84 20.47 -1.61
N GLN A 295 9.09 20.39 -2.07
CA GLN A 295 9.85 21.57 -2.49
C GLN A 295 10.82 21.23 -3.62
N ALA A 296 10.92 22.14 -4.60
CA ALA A 296 11.96 22.08 -5.61
C ALA A 296 13.31 22.48 -5.01
N LEU A 297 14.30 21.61 -5.14
CA LEU A 297 15.68 21.84 -4.70
C LEU A 297 16.56 22.01 -5.94
N PHE A 298 17.40 23.04 -5.94
CA PHE A 298 18.40 23.28 -6.98
C PHE A 298 19.68 23.82 -6.34
N GLY A 299 20.78 23.08 -6.46
CA GLY A 299 22.05 23.46 -5.83
C GLY A 299 21.93 23.58 -4.32
N THR A 300 22.26 24.76 -3.77
CA THR A 300 22.02 25.06 -2.35
C THR A 300 20.67 25.78 -2.22
N THR A 301 19.72 25.17 -1.52
CA THR A 301 18.35 25.69 -1.38
C THR A 301 17.97 25.85 0.09
N GLU A 302 17.28 26.94 0.42
CA GLU A 302 16.76 27.18 1.77
C GLU A 302 15.48 26.36 2.03
N VAL A 303 15.42 25.70 3.19
CA VAL A 303 14.31 24.86 3.64
C VAL A 303 13.84 25.33 5.01
N GLU A 304 12.54 25.59 5.14
CA GLU A 304 11.91 26.00 6.39
C GLU A 304 11.65 24.79 7.31
N VAL A 305 12.44 24.66 8.36
CA VAL A 305 12.30 23.65 9.42
C VAL A 305 11.40 24.09 10.57
N GLY A 306 11.06 25.38 10.64
CA GLY A 306 10.20 25.94 11.68
C GLY A 306 10.90 26.13 13.03
N ALA A 307 10.13 26.47 14.07
CA ALA A 307 10.67 26.63 15.42
C ALA A 307 10.84 25.26 16.09
N LEU A 308 12.09 24.87 16.36
CA LEU A 308 12.44 23.60 17.01
C LEU A 308 12.93 23.85 18.43
N ALA A 309 12.61 22.92 19.33
CA ALA A 309 13.21 22.91 20.67
C ALA A 309 14.66 22.40 20.60
N PRO A 310 15.50 22.66 21.62
CA PRO A 310 16.85 22.09 21.66
C PRO A 310 16.80 20.55 21.58
N GLY A 311 17.58 19.95 20.70
CA GLY A 311 17.54 18.51 20.44
C GLY A 311 18.18 18.09 19.12
N THR A 312 18.02 16.80 18.79
CA THR A 312 18.46 16.23 17.52
C THR A 312 17.24 15.85 16.68
N TYR A 313 17.28 16.27 15.43
CA TYR A 313 16.25 16.03 14.43
C TYR A 313 16.87 15.40 13.19
N PHE A 314 16.05 14.76 12.37
CA PHE A 314 16.46 14.24 11.07
C PHE A 314 15.65 14.93 9.98
N LEU A 315 16.36 15.53 9.03
CA LEU A 315 15.76 15.95 7.77
C LEU A 315 16.02 14.84 6.76
N GLN A 316 14.96 14.38 6.12
CA GLN A 316 14.95 13.36 5.09
C GLN A 316 14.34 13.94 3.83
N ILE A 317 14.94 13.65 2.67
CA ILE A 317 14.53 14.20 1.38
C ILE A 317 14.44 13.06 0.38
N GLU A 318 13.29 12.93 -0.28
CA GLU A 318 12.97 11.76 -1.10
C GLU A 318 12.36 12.15 -2.46
N GLN A 319 12.76 11.49 -3.54
CA GLN A 319 12.16 11.60 -4.87
C GLN A 319 12.30 10.25 -5.59
N GLY A 320 11.21 9.49 -5.67
CA GLY A 320 11.26 8.10 -6.15
C GLY A 320 12.29 7.29 -5.35
N ALA A 321 13.29 6.74 -6.04
CA ALA A 321 14.38 5.98 -5.42
C ALA A 321 15.46 6.83 -4.73
N ARG A 322 15.54 8.14 -4.96
CA ARG A 322 16.59 9.02 -4.40
C ARG A 322 16.26 9.40 -2.95
N ARG A 323 17.17 9.15 -2.01
CA ARG A 323 16.97 9.42 -0.58
C ARG A 323 18.20 10.05 0.05
N PHE A 324 18.02 11.23 0.63
CA PHE A 324 19.07 11.98 1.33
C PHE A 324 18.68 12.22 2.78
N ARG A 325 19.62 12.06 3.71
CA ARG A 325 19.39 12.39 5.12
C ARG A 325 20.50 13.23 5.70
N ALA A 326 20.14 13.99 6.73
CA ALA A 326 21.09 14.63 7.60
C ALA A 326 20.50 14.80 9.00
N ALA A 327 21.35 14.60 10.01
CA ALA A 327 21.02 14.98 11.38
C ALA A 327 21.15 16.50 11.52
N LEU A 328 20.17 17.14 12.16
CA LEU A 328 20.15 18.55 12.50
C LEU A 328 20.17 18.68 14.02
N ALA A 329 21.26 19.21 14.56
CA ALA A 329 21.33 19.59 15.96
C ALA A 329 20.73 20.98 16.15
N VAL A 330 19.92 21.19 17.19
CA VAL A 330 19.33 22.50 17.54
C VAL A 330 19.84 22.89 18.92
N HIS A 331 20.40 24.09 19.02
CA HIS A 331 20.84 24.71 20.27
C HIS A 331 19.79 25.64 20.86
#